data_AF-A0A4Q3KXE1-F1
#
_entry.id   AF-A0A4Q3KXE1-F1
#
_cell.length_a   1.000
_cell.length_b   1.000
_cell.length_c   1.000
_cell.angle_alpha   90.00
_cell.angle_beta   90.00
_cell.angle_gamma   90.00
#
_symmetry.space_group_name_H-M   'P 1'
#
loop_
_entity.id
_entity.type
_entity.pdbx_description
1 polymer ?
#
loop_
_entity_poly.entity_id
_entity_poly.type
_entity_poly.pdbx_seq_one_letter_code
_entity_poly.pdbx_strand_id
1 'polypeptide(L)'
;MLNLKFAFSALLLEIGAWTGPMLLTGRSDAALVSYLLVHALACLMLSLFLLPLLSGEQAKPRLPMLALMAAFSYAVPVAGFVGVLLGVIVLRIYRSPATQGDFESLQLPEFDLHQRRQGNFRQAGLRSFLGNSQAPMQTRMRAMVALQYVSGRIASPLLRTVLSDPSEDLRLLAYGMLDTLEKRINRTIDIEMDALRTARKDEGELTPGPQTIESAHRLSDLYWELVYQELVQGDLRDYAIRESLRYCELVLQDRPDNAQLNLRQGRLLHEIGRPDEAAAAYVRARDLGLPATRVLPYQAELCFDRRDFAQARALLQELSQWNALPRLRPIVDYWSGR
;
A
#
# COMPACT_ATOMS: atom_id res chain seq x y z
N MET A 1 37.68 19.38 -1.63
CA MET A 1 37.80 20.80 -2.01
C MET A 1 38.61 20.87 -3.28
N LEU A 2 38.18 21.64 -4.28
CA LEU A 2 38.91 21.79 -5.54
C LEU A 2 40.18 22.60 -5.29
N ASN A 3 41.36 22.01 -5.50
CA ASN A 3 42.63 22.70 -5.32
C ASN A 3 43.24 23.00 -6.70
N LEU A 4 43.05 24.23 -7.18
CA LEU A 4 43.54 24.67 -8.49
C LEU A 4 45.07 24.57 -8.63
N LYS A 5 45.80 24.51 -7.50
CA LYS A 5 47.25 24.32 -7.51
C LYS A 5 47.65 23.04 -8.24
N PHE A 6 46.85 21.97 -8.14
CA PHE A 6 47.12 20.71 -8.82
C PHE A 6 46.96 20.79 -10.34
N ALA A 7 45.99 21.57 -10.83
CA ALA A 7 45.82 21.80 -12.27
C ALA A 7 46.98 22.61 -12.84
N PHE A 8 47.37 23.70 -12.16
CA PHE A 8 48.51 24.50 -12.58
C PHE A 8 49.82 23.72 -12.53
N SER A 9 50.04 22.91 -11.48
CA SER A 9 51.23 22.05 -11.41
C SER A 9 51.23 20.98 -12.49
N ALA A 10 50.08 20.38 -12.82
CA ALA A 10 49.99 19.40 -13.90
C ALA A 10 50.39 20.00 -15.26
N LEU A 11 49.89 21.20 -15.57
CA LEU A 11 50.22 21.90 -16.82
C LEU A 11 51.69 22.31 -16.88
N LEU A 12 52.23 22.88 -15.79
CA LEU A 12 53.64 23.27 -15.72
C LEU A 12 54.57 22.06 -15.83
N LEU A 13 54.23 20.95 -15.19
CA LEU A 13 54.99 19.71 -15.30
C LEU A 13 54.92 19.12 -16.70
N GLU A 14 53.76 19.15 -17.36
CA GLU A 14 53.64 18.67 -18.75
C GLU A 14 54.51 19.52 -19.69
N ILE A 15 54.44 20.85 -19.60
CA ILE A 15 55.31 21.74 -20.39
C ILE A 15 56.79 21.50 -20.05
N GLY A 16 57.10 21.27 -18.76
CA GLY A 16 58.42 20.91 -18.28
C GLY A 16 58.94 19.56 -18.81
N ALA A 17 58.06 18.57 -18.98
CA ALA A 17 58.41 17.27 -19.55
C ALA A 17 58.85 17.43 -21.01
N TRP A 18 58.18 18.26 -21.80
CA TRP A 18 58.55 18.48 -23.20
C TRP A 18 59.80 19.35 -23.38
N THR A 19 60.07 20.26 -22.45
CA THR A 19 61.20 21.21 -22.53
C THR A 19 62.47 20.71 -21.85
N GLY A 20 62.35 19.90 -20.79
CA GLY A 20 63.47 19.35 -20.01
C GLY A 20 64.48 18.51 -20.82
N PRO A 21 64.05 17.61 -21.71
CA PRO A 21 64.94 16.84 -22.58
C PRO A 21 65.82 17.70 -23.50
N MET A 22 65.37 18.91 -23.88
CA MET A 22 66.18 19.83 -24.69
C MET A 22 67.40 20.39 -23.94
N LEU A 23 67.41 20.34 -22.60
CA LEU A 23 68.52 20.78 -21.75
C LEU A 23 69.56 19.67 -21.51
N LEU A 24 69.25 18.41 -21.86
CA LEU A 24 70.07 17.22 -21.63
C LEU A 24 70.74 16.72 -22.91
N THR A 25 71.13 17.64 -23.81
CA THR A 25 71.77 17.34 -25.09
C THR A 25 72.97 16.40 -24.91
N GLY A 26 72.90 15.20 -25.51
CA GLY A 26 73.99 14.22 -25.52
C GLY A 26 73.80 12.96 -24.66
N ARG A 27 72.73 12.86 -23.86
CA ARG A 27 72.39 11.63 -23.11
C ARG A 27 70.94 11.21 -23.37
N SER A 28 70.72 10.40 -24.41
CA SER A 28 69.38 9.95 -24.85
C SER A 28 68.57 9.30 -23.72
N ASP A 29 69.21 8.44 -22.93
CA ASP A 29 68.53 7.61 -21.95
C ASP A 29 68.12 8.45 -20.73
N ALA A 30 68.99 9.37 -20.30
CA ALA A 30 68.70 10.30 -19.22
C ALA A 30 67.58 11.27 -19.61
N ALA A 31 67.57 11.74 -20.86
CA ALA A 31 66.51 12.59 -21.38
C ALA A 31 65.16 11.86 -21.41
N LEU A 32 65.12 10.61 -21.88
CA LEU A 32 63.92 9.78 -21.90
C LEU A 32 63.40 9.49 -20.48
N VAL A 33 64.26 9.09 -19.55
CA VAL A 33 63.87 8.83 -18.16
C VAL A 33 63.34 10.10 -17.49
N SER A 34 63.97 11.25 -17.73
CA SER A 34 63.50 12.53 -17.20
C SER A 34 62.11 12.90 -17.72
N TYR A 35 61.85 12.69 -19.02
CA TYR A 35 60.53 12.89 -19.62
C TYR A 35 59.48 12.00 -18.95
N LEU A 36 59.75 10.69 -18.86
CA LEU A 36 58.79 9.72 -18.32
C LEU A 36 58.44 10.02 -16.85
N LEU A 37 59.43 10.39 -16.02
CA LEU A 37 59.19 10.72 -14.62
C LEU A 37 58.37 12.00 -14.45
N VAL A 38 58.72 13.06 -15.20
CA VAL A 38 58.01 14.35 -15.11
C VAL A 38 56.58 14.21 -15.68
N HIS A 39 56.41 13.47 -16.77
CA HIS A 39 55.10 13.17 -17.35
C HIS A 39 54.24 12.32 -16.40
N ALA A 40 54.80 11.30 -15.74
CA ALA A 40 54.09 10.52 -14.73
C ALA A 40 53.59 11.39 -13.57
N LEU A 41 54.42 12.35 -13.10
CA LEU A 41 54.03 13.29 -12.06
C LEU A 41 52.91 14.24 -12.54
N ALA A 42 52.99 14.72 -13.79
CA ALA A 42 51.95 15.54 -14.39
C ALA A 42 50.60 14.79 -14.45
N CYS A 43 50.60 13.52 -14.86
CA CYS A 43 49.42 12.66 -14.90
C CYS A 43 48.77 12.46 -13.52
N LEU A 44 49.60 12.28 -12.48
CA LEU A 44 49.13 12.11 -11.11
C LEU A 44 48.50 13.41 -10.57
N MET A 45 49.13 14.56 -10.83
CA MET A 45 48.60 15.87 -10.45
C MET A 45 47.26 16.19 -11.14
N LEU A 46 47.12 15.85 -12.42
CA LEU A 46 45.86 15.98 -13.15
C LEU A 46 44.76 15.12 -12.52
N SER A 47 45.09 13.87 -12.20
CA SER A 47 44.14 12.90 -11.61
C SER A 47 43.67 13.35 -10.22
N LEU A 48 44.58 13.88 -9.39
CA LEU A 48 44.24 14.48 -8.09
C LEU A 48 43.35 15.71 -8.21
N PHE A 49 43.55 16.54 -9.23
CA PHE A 49 42.70 17.69 -9.50
C PHE A 49 41.27 17.29 -9.91
N LEU A 50 41.15 16.26 -10.76
CA LEU A 50 39.88 15.83 -11.34
C LEU A 50 39.06 14.90 -10.45
N LEU A 51 39.68 14.13 -9.56
CA LEU A 51 38.97 13.23 -8.63
C LEU A 51 37.83 13.91 -7.82
N PRO A 52 38.01 15.12 -7.23
CA PRO A 52 36.92 15.80 -6.52
C PRO A 52 35.81 16.37 -7.43
N LEU A 53 35.97 16.37 -8.77
CA LEU A 53 34.90 16.75 -9.71
C LEU A 53 33.87 15.64 -9.93
N LEU A 54 34.20 14.40 -9.59
CA LEU A 54 33.30 13.25 -9.66
C LEU A 54 32.32 13.27 -8.49
N SER A 55 31.07 12.85 -8.73
CA SER A 55 30.06 12.73 -7.66
C SER A 55 30.43 11.60 -6.69
N GLY A 56 29.96 11.68 -5.43
CA GLY A 56 30.44 10.82 -4.33
C GLY A 56 30.29 9.31 -4.54
N GLU A 57 29.36 8.88 -5.41
CA GLU A 57 29.18 7.49 -5.85
C GLU A 57 30.19 7.12 -6.97
N GLN A 58 30.39 7.99 -7.96
CA GLN A 58 31.32 7.80 -9.07
C GLN A 58 32.79 7.81 -8.63
N ALA A 59 33.10 8.48 -7.52
CA ALA A 59 34.45 8.56 -6.96
C ALA A 59 34.81 7.32 -6.12
N LYS A 60 33.93 6.33 -5.95
CA LYS A 60 34.20 5.12 -5.16
C LYS A 60 34.42 3.91 -6.07
N PRO A 61 35.45 3.08 -5.83
CA PRO A 61 36.54 3.27 -4.88
C PRO A 61 37.56 4.32 -5.38
N ARG A 62 38.04 5.21 -4.47
CA ARG A 62 38.84 6.40 -4.83
C ARG A 62 40.22 6.10 -5.42
N LEU A 63 40.90 5.12 -4.84
CA LEU A 63 42.27 4.77 -5.19
C LEU A 63 42.40 4.12 -6.59
N PRO A 64 41.56 3.13 -6.97
CA PRO A 64 41.59 2.59 -8.33
C PRO A 64 41.12 3.60 -9.37
N MET A 65 40.17 4.49 -9.04
CA MET A 65 39.75 5.55 -9.96
C MET A 65 40.89 6.53 -10.26
N LEU A 66 41.64 6.94 -9.23
CA LEU A 66 42.83 7.79 -9.41
C LEU A 66 43.90 7.06 -10.25
N ALA A 67 44.17 5.79 -9.96
CA ALA A 67 45.13 4.99 -10.71
C ALA A 67 44.73 4.85 -12.19
N LEU A 68 43.44 4.63 -12.46
CA LEU A 68 42.89 4.54 -13.81
C LEU A 68 43.12 5.85 -14.59
N MET A 69 42.75 6.98 -14.01
CA MET A 69 42.91 8.30 -14.63
C MET A 69 44.38 8.63 -14.92
N ALA A 70 45.27 8.29 -13.98
CA ALA A 70 46.70 8.49 -14.14
C ALA A 70 47.29 7.57 -15.21
N ALA A 71 46.88 6.30 -15.25
CA ALA A 71 47.34 5.34 -16.24
C ALA A 71 46.91 5.71 -17.67
N PHE A 72 45.66 6.12 -17.86
CA PHE A 72 45.18 6.58 -19.16
C PHE A 72 45.86 7.86 -19.63
N SER A 73 46.12 8.80 -18.70
CA SER A 73 46.84 10.03 -19.03
C SER A 73 48.30 9.76 -19.40
N TYR A 74 48.94 8.77 -18.76
CA TYR A 74 50.35 8.40 -18.98
C TYR A 74 50.56 7.57 -20.25
N ALA A 75 49.63 6.68 -20.60
CA ALA A 75 49.76 5.81 -21.75
C ALA A 75 49.73 6.56 -23.10
N VAL A 76 48.99 7.67 -23.16
CA VAL A 76 48.85 8.49 -24.37
C VAL A 76 49.13 9.96 -24.01
N PRO A 77 50.38 10.44 -24.20
CA PRO A 77 50.73 11.82 -23.90
C PRO A 77 49.85 12.81 -24.68
N VAL A 78 49.52 13.94 -24.06
CA VAL A 78 48.62 15.00 -24.57
C VAL A 78 47.16 14.56 -24.79
N ALA A 79 46.90 13.50 -25.58
CA ALA A 79 45.54 13.06 -25.86
C ALA A 79 44.86 12.39 -24.64
N GLY A 80 45.63 11.69 -23.79
CA GLY A 80 45.15 11.13 -22.53
C GLY A 80 44.72 12.22 -21.54
N PHE A 81 45.46 13.33 -21.46
CA PHE A 81 45.10 14.51 -20.66
C PHE A 81 43.73 15.06 -21.05
N VAL A 82 43.52 15.27 -22.36
CA VAL A 82 42.26 15.78 -22.90
C VAL A 82 41.13 14.76 -22.71
N GLY A 83 41.41 13.48 -22.97
CA GLY A 83 40.43 12.40 -22.86
C GLY A 83 39.90 12.21 -21.44
N VAL A 84 40.77 12.22 -20.43
CA VAL A 84 40.36 12.10 -19.03
C VAL A 84 39.58 13.34 -18.57
N LEU A 85 40.00 14.54 -18.98
CA LEU A 85 39.27 15.78 -18.69
C LEU A 85 37.85 15.75 -19.27
N LEU A 86 37.71 15.38 -20.54
CA LEU A 86 36.41 15.24 -21.21
C LEU A 86 35.55 14.15 -20.57
N GLY A 87 36.14 12.99 -20.24
CA GLY A 87 35.45 11.90 -19.57
C GLY A 87 34.82 12.33 -18.24
N VAL A 88 35.58 13.07 -17.43
CA VAL A 88 35.07 13.63 -16.15
C VAL A 88 33.95 14.65 -16.39
N ILE A 89 34.06 15.50 -17.41
CA ILE A 89 32.99 16.46 -17.78
C ILE A 89 31.71 15.71 -18.17
N VAL A 90 31.82 14.68 -19.02
CA VAL A 90 30.68 13.86 -19.45
C VAL A 90 30.02 13.17 -18.25
N LEU A 91 30.81 12.53 -17.38
CA LEU A 91 30.33 11.87 -16.15
C LEU A 91 29.66 12.86 -15.19
N ARG A 92 30.06 14.13 -15.19
CA ARG A 92 29.46 15.16 -14.35
C ARG A 92 28.12 15.66 -14.91
N ILE A 93 27.96 15.69 -16.24
CA ILE A 93 26.73 16.09 -16.91
C ILE A 93 25.70 14.95 -16.87
N TYR A 94 26.14 13.71 -17.06
CA TYR A 94 25.29 12.52 -16.97
C TYR A 94 25.09 12.13 -15.49
N ARG A 95 23.96 12.58 -14.90
CA ARG A 95 23.50 12.05 -13.60
C ARG A 95 23.04 10.61 -13.77
N SER A 96 23.69 9.67 -13.11
CA SER A 96 23.15 8.32 -12.95
C SER A 96 21.81 8.42 -12.19
N PRO A 97 20.73 7.77 -12.66
CA PRO A 97 19.51 7.65 -11.87
C PRO A 97 19.84 6.97 -10.54
N ALA A 98 19.26 7.46 -9.45
CA ALA A 98 19.43 6.85 -8.14
C ALA A 98 19.03 5.37 -8.24
N THR A 99 19.94 4.47 -7.91
CA THR A 99 19.64 3.07 -7.67
C THR A 99 18.55 3.01 -6.62
N GLN A 100 17.36 2.54 -7.01
CA GLN A 100 16.29 2.21 -6.06
C GLN A 100 16.88 1.18 -5.09
N GLY A 101 16.83 1.49 -3.79
CA GLY A 101 17.33 0.61 -2.75
C GLY A 101 16.67 -0.77 -2.81
N ASP A 102 17.42 -1.78 -2.40
CA ASP A 102 16.98 -3.17 -2.37
C ASP A 102 15.58 -3.29 -1.76
N PHE A 103 14.70 -4.00 -2.47
CA PHE A 103 13.35 -4.27 -1.99
C PHE A 103 13.43 -5.16 -0.75
N GLU A 104 13.05 -4.62 0.39
CA GLU A 104 12.88 -5.39 1.61
C GLU A 104 11.66 -6.32 1.45
N SER A 105 11.85 -7.61 1.71
CA SER A 105 10.77 -8.59 1.72
C SER A 105 9.90 -8.38 2.95
N LEU A 106 8.90 -7.51 2.85
CA LEU A 106 7.84 -7.38 3.84
C LEU A 106 6.92 -8.61 3.78
N GLN A 107 6.55 -9.18 4.93
CA GLN A 107 5.46 -10.15 4.96
C GLN A 107 4.20 -9.48 4.39
N LEU A 108 3.56 -10.14 3.42
CA LEU A 108 2.31 -9.65 2.88
C LEU A 108 1.30 -9.62 4.04
N PRO A 109 0.64 -8.48 4.31
CA PRO A 109 -0.44 -8.46 5.29
C PRO A 109 -1.51 -9.45 4.85
N GLU A 110 -2.20 -10.09 5.80
CA GLU A 110 -3.38 -10.90 5.49
C GLU A 110 -4.38 -10.03 4.72
N PHE A 111 -4.52 -10.30 3.43
CA PHE A 111 -5.43 -9.57 2.58
C PHE A 111 -6.85 -9.96 2.96
N ASP A 112 -7.66 -8.95 3.29
CA ASP A 112 -9.09 -9.10 3.39
C ASP A 112 -9.62 -9.57 2.01
N LEU A 113 -10.08 -10.82 1.94
CA LEU A 113 -10.68 -11.41 0.73
C LEU A 113 -11.92 -10.62 0.25
N HIS A 114 -12.50 -9.79 1.12
CA HIS A 114 -13.65 -8.93 0.84
C HIS A 114 -13.24 -7.56 0.30
N GLN A 115 -11.95 -7.22 0.32
CA GLN A 115 -11.42 -6.00 -0.31
C GLN A 115 -11.17 -6.23 -1.81
N ARG A 116 -12.23 -6.61 -2.55
CA ARG A 116 -12.17 -6.67 -4.02
C ARG A 116 -11.82 -5.29 -4.57
N ARG A 117 -10.75 -5.22 -5.36
CA ARG A 117 -10.39 -4.04 -6.17
C ARG A 117 -11.64 -3.55 -6.90
N GLN A 118 -12.06 -2.34 -6.58
CA GLN A 118 -13.17 -1.67 -7.22
C GLN A 118 -12.89 -1.61 -8.72
N GLY A 119 -13.65 -2.38 -9.50
CA GLY A 119 -13.76 -2.12 -10.93
C GLY A 119 -14.33 -0.71 -11.08
N ASN A 120 -13.67 0.12 -11.88
CA ASN A 120 -14.10 1.47 -12.25
C ASN A 120 -15.40 1.43 -13.09
N PHE A 121 -16.48 0.87 -12.54
CA PHE A 121 -17.81 0.99 -13.11
C PHE A 121 -18.34 2.37 -12.75
N ARG A 122 -18.77 3.14 -13.74
CA ARG A 122 -19.31 4.49 -13.56
C ARG A 122 -20.67 4.40 -12.86
N GLN A 123 -20.64 4.27 -11.54
CA GLN A 123 -21.80 4.20 -10.63
C GLN A 123 -22.61 5.50 -10.59
N ALA A 124 -22.07 6.59 -11.15
CA ALA A 124 -22.73 7.89 -11.22
C ALA A 124 -23.94 7.82 -12.17
N GLY A 125 -25.14 7.84 -11.59
CA GLY A 125 -26.41 7.93 -12.32
C GLY A 125 -27.37 6.75 -12.10
N LEU A 126 -26.90 5.60 -11.61
CA LEU A 126 -27.78 4.43 -11.46
C LEU A 126 -28.91 4.68 -10.43
N ARG A 127 -28.56 5.32 -9.32
CA ARG A 127 -29.52 5.74 -8.29
C ARG A 127 -30.53 6.76 -8.83
N SER A 128 -30.11 7.69 -9.68
CA SER A 128 -31.02 8.70 -10.25
C SER A 128 -32.00 8.10 -11.24
N PHE A 129 -31.60 7.08 -12.01
CA PHE A 129 -32.52 6.39 -12.93
C PHE A 129 -33.50 5.47 -12.20
N LEU A 130 -33.06 4.75 -11.17
CA LEU A 130 -33.93 3.86 -10.41
C LEU A 130 -34.94 4.63 -9.54
N GLY A 131 -34.51 5.72 -8.90
CA GLY A 131 -35.38 6.56 -8.06
C GLY A 131 -36.27 7.53 -8.83
N ASN A 132 -36.05 7.73 -10.14
CA ASN A 132 -36.89 8.59 -10.97
C ASN A 132 -37.97 7.76 -11.68
N SER A 133 -39.19 7.76 -11.14
CA SER A 133 -40.34 7.07 -11.74
C SER A 133 -40.75 7.63 -13.11
N GLN A 134 -40.36 8.86 -13.43
CA GLN A 134 -40.62 9.51 -14.72
C GLN A 134 -39.62 9.11 -15.82
N ALA A 135 -38.56 8.36 -15.48
CA ALA A 135 -37.59 7.92 -16.46
C ALA A 135 -38.18 6.80 -17.37
N PRO A 136 -37.77 6.72 -18.66
CA PRO A 136 -38.26 5.68 -19.57
C PRO A 136 -37.99 4.27 -19.03
N MET A 137 -39.00 3.39 -19.09
CA MET A 137 -38.94 2.02 -18.54
C MET A 137 -37.71 1.24 -19.01
N GLN A 138 -37.36 1.34 -20.31
CA GLN A 138 -36.20 0.64 -20.88
C GLN A 138 -34.88 1.05 -20.21
N THR A 139 -34.71 2.33 -19.87
CA THR A 139 -33.52 2.84 -19.17
C THR A 139 -33.46 2.34 -17.73
N ARG A 140 -34.62 2.30 -17.06
CA ARG A 140 -34.74 1.78 -15.69
C ARG A 140 -34.45 0.27 -15.63
N MET A 141 -34.96 -0.49 -16.59
CA MET A 141 -34.65 -1.92 -16.74
C MET A 141 -33.15 -2.17 -17.02
N ARG A 142 -32.52 -1.38 -17.90
CA ARG A 142 -31.06 -1.45 -18.12
C ARG A 142 -30.28 -1.15 -16.85
N ALA A 143 -30.74 -0.20 -16.05
CA ALA A 143 -30.12 0.11 -14.75
C ALA A 143 -30.25 -1.07 -13.76
N MET A 144 -31.39 -1.77 -13.75
CA MET A 144 -31.57 -3.00 -12.96
C MET A 144 -30.61 -4.12 -13.40
N VAL A 145 -30.46 -4.36 -14.71
CA VAL A 145 -29.52 -5.36 -15.22
C VAL A 145 -28.07 -5.00 -14.84
N ALA A 146 -27.70 -3.72 -14.93
CA ALA A 146 -26.38 -3.27 -14.54
C ALA A 146 -26.05 -3.55 -13.05
N LEU A 147 -27.06 -3.53 -12.17
CA LEU A 147 -26.88 -3.86 -10.75
C LEU A 147 -26.40 -5.29 -10.51
N GLN A 148 -26.63 -6.23 -11.43
CA GLN A 148 -26.15 -7.61 -11.30
C GLN A 148 -24.62 -7.73 -11.26
N TYR A 149 -23.92 -6.73 -11.79
CA TYR A 149 -22.45 -6.68 -11.84
C TYR A 149 -21.85 -5.79 -10.76
N VAL A 150 -22.68 -5.17 -9.93
CA VAL A 150 -22.26 -4.33 -8.80
C VAL A 150 -22.22 -5.18 -7.53
N SER A 151 -21.31 -4.85 -6.60
CA SER A 151 -21.26 -5.53 -5.29
C SER A 151 -22.60 -5.44 -4.55
N GLY A 152 -23.02 -6.50 -3.88
CA GLY A 152 -24.29 -6.55 -3.14
C GLY A 152 -24.44 -5.41 -2.12
N ARG A 153 -23.35 -4.97 -1.47
CA ARG A 153 -23.37 -3.80 -0.57
C ARG A 153 -23.96 -2.52 -1.21
N ILE A 154 -23.77 -2.32 -2.51
CA ILE A 154 -24.29 -1.16 -3.23
C ILE A 154 -25.61 -1.54 -3.92
N ALA A 155 -25.73 -2.76 -4.44
CA ALA A 155 -26.91 -3.20 -5.16
C ALA A 155 -28.11 -3.42 -4.24
N SER A 156 -27.96 -4.13 -3.12
CA SER A 156 -29.08 -4.51 -2.25
C SER A 156 -29.90 -3.31 -1.74
N PRO A 157 -29.30 -2.21 -1.23
CA PRO A 157 -30.09 -1.05 -0.81
C PRO A 157 -30.85 -0.38 -1.96
N LEU A 158 -30.28 -0.38 -3.16
CA LEU A 158 -30.93 0.16 -4.36
C LEU A 158 -32.10 -0.74 -4.80
N LEU A 159 -31.90 -2.06 -4.82
CA LEU A 159 -32.95 -3.04 -5.13
C LEU A 159 -34.09 -2.96 -4.12
N ARG A 160 -33.78 -2.81 -2.84
CA ARG A 160 -34.79 -2.62 -1.78
C ARG A 160 -35.63 -1.37 -1.99
N THR A 161 -35.01 -0.27 -2.43
CA THR A 161 -35.76 0.96 -2.78
C THR A 161 -36.74 0.70 -3.93
N VAL A 162 -36.36 -0.14 -4.90
CA VAL A 162 -37.20 -0.51 -6.05
C VAL A 162 -38.37 -1.43 -5.67
N LEU A 163 -38.35 -2.10 -4.51
CA LEU A 163 -39.48 -2.91 -4.04
C LEU A 163 -40.76 -2.10 -3.80
N SER A 164 -40.65 -0.78 -3.64
CA SER A 164 -41.78 0.14 -3.51
C SER A 164 -42.12 0.88 -4.81
N ASP A 165 -41.56 0.47 -5.95
CA ASP A 165 -41.80 1.12 -7.23
C ASP A 165 -43.25 0.94 -7.73
N PRO A 166 -43.86 1.94 -8.39
CA PRO A 166 -45.17 1.78 -9.02
C PRO A 166 -45.21 0.66 -10.08
N SER A 167 -44.08 0.35 -10.72
CA SER A 167 -44.03 -0.72 -11.72
C SER A 167 -43.92 -2.10 -11.08
N GLU A 168 -44.85 -2.99 -11.41
CA GLU A 168 -44.82 -4.38 -10.95
C GLU A 168 -43.60 -5.16 -11.45
N ASP A 169 -43.26 -5.03 -12.74
CA ASP A 169 -42.10 -5.71 -13.34
C ASP A 169 -40.77 -5.39 -12.64
N LEU A 170 -40.57 -4.12 -12.27
CA LEU A 170 -39.37 -3.68 -11.56
C LEU A 170 -39.33 -4.22 -10.13
N ARG A 171 -40.47 -4.24 -9.43
CA ARG A 171 -40.58 -4.83 -8.09
C ARG A 171 -40.28 -6.32 -8.12
N LEU A 172 -40.85 -7.06 -9.08
CA LEU A 172 -40.65 -8.50 -9.21
C LEU A 172 -39.19 -8.83 -9.56
N LEU A 173 -38.58 -8.07 -10.48
CA LEU A 173 -37.17 -8.23 -10.80
C LEU A 173 -36.27 -7.92 -9.60
N ALA A 174 -36.55 -6.85 -8.86
CA ALA A 174 -35.81 -6.51 -7.64
C ALA A 174 -35.90 -7.61 -6.58
N TYR A 175 -37.10 -8.16 -6.37
CA TYR A 175 -37.32 -9.28 -5.46
C TYR A 175 -36.52 -10.52 -5.88
N GLY A 176 -36.61 -10.92 -7.15
CA GLY A 176 -35.85 -12.07 -7.66
C GLY A 176 -34.33 -11.88 -7.58
N MET A 177 -33.83 -10.66 -7.80
CA MET A 177 -32.40 -10.36 -7.65
C MET A 177 -31.94 -10.42 -6.19
N LEU A 178 -32.70 -9.88 -5.24
CA LEU A 178 -32.40 -9.96 -3.81
C LEU A 178 -32.43 -11.41 -3.32
N ASP A 179 -33.47 -12.16 -3.67
CA ASP A 179 -33.63 -13.58 -3.33
C ASP A 179 -32.47 -14.43 -3.89
N THR A 180 -32.03 -14.14 -5.12
CA THR A 180 -30.86 -14.84 -5.72
C THR A 180 -29.57 -14.55 -4.96
N LEU A 181 -29.36 -13.30 -4.51
CA LEU A 181 -28.18 -12.94 -3.72
C LEU A 181 -28.20 -13.63 -2.35
N GLU A 182 -29.33 -13.61 -1.66
CA GLU A 182 -29.52 -14.27 -0.37
C GLU A 182 -29.30 -15.78 -0.47
N LYS A 183 -30.00 -16.45 -1.40
CA LYS A 183 -29.87 -17.90 -1.64
C LYS A 183 -28.45 -18.32 -1.98
N ARG A 184 -27.70 -17.48 -2.70
CA ARG A 184 -26.30 -17.76 -3.02
C ARG A 184 -25.46 -17.86 -1.75
N ILE A 185 -25.58 -16.90 -0.84
CA ILE A 185 -24.81 -16.90 0.41
C ILE A 185 -25.27 -18.03 1.32
N ASN A 186 -26.58 -18.24 1.47
CA ASN A 186 -27.12 -19.33 2.29
C ASN A 186 -26.66 -20.70 1.80
N ARG A 187 -26.62 -20.94 0.47
CA ARG A 187 -26.08 -22.18 -0.09
C ARG A 187 -24.59 -22.38 0.26
N THR A 188 -23.80 -21.31 0.27
CA THR A 188 -22.40 -21.39 0.69
C THR A 188 -22.27 -21.65 2.19
N ILE A 189 -23.14 -21.07 3.01
CA ILE A 189 -23.23 -21.36 4.45
C ILE A 189 -23.53 -22.84 4.67
N ASP A 190 -24.50 -23.42 3.96
CA ASP A 190 -24.85 -24.84 4.09
C ASP A 190 -23.66 -25.76 3.77
N ILE A 191 -22.95 -25.47 2.66
CA ILE A 191 -21.76 -26.20 2.26
C ILE A 191 -20.65 -26.11 3.33
N GLU A 192 -20.38 -24.90 3.84
CA GLU A 192 -19.34 -24.69 4.84
C GLU A 192 -19.72 -25.27 6.22
N MET A 193 -21.01 -25.30 6.55
CA MET A 193 -21.52 -25.97 7.75
C MET A 193 -21.27 -27.48 7.70
N ASP A 194 -21.45 -28.10 6.53
CA ASP A 194 -21.15 -29.51 6.33
C ASP A 194 -19.63 -29.78 6.35
N ALA A 195 -18.82 -28.85 5.82
CA ALA A 195 -17.36 -28.90 5.94
C ALA A 195 -16.91 -28.83 7.41
N LEU A 196 -17.46 -27.89 8.19
CA LEU A 196 -17.19 -27.78 9.63
C LEU A 196 -17.56 -29.06 10.38
N ARG A 197 -18.72 -29.66 10.08
CA ARG A 197 -19.15 -30.92 10.71
C ARG A 197 -18.19 -32.07 10.39
N THR A 198 -17.68 -32.11 9.17
CA THR A 198 -16.72 -33.14 8.74
C THR A 198 -15.37 -32.94 9.43
N ALA A 199 -14.84 -31.71 9.42
CA ALA A 199 -13.60 -31.36 10.11
C ALA A 199 -13.64 -31.69 11.61
N ARG A 200 -14.74 -31.41 12.30
CA ARG A 200 -14.90 -31.75 13.73
C ARG A 200 -14.92 -33.25 14.01
N LYS A 201 -15.44 -34.06 13.07
CA LYS A 201 -15.42 -35.53 13.20
C LYS A 201 -14.01 -36.08 13.02
N ASP A 202 -13.26 -35.51 12.08
CA ASP A 202 -11.92 -35.97 11.73
C ASP A 202 -10.85 -35.50 12.74
N GLU A 203 -10.96 -34.27 13.24
CA GLU A 203 -10.00 -33.64 14.16
C GLU A 203 -10.36 -33.86 15.65
N GLY A 204 -11.62 -34.22 15.94
CA GLY A 204 -12.15 -34.44 17.29
C GLY A 204 -12.90 -33.23 17.87
N GLU A 205 -13.90 -33.49 18.71
CA GLU A 205 -14.82 -32.44 19.23
C GLU A 205 -14.22 -31.58 20.36
N LEU A 206 -13.23 -32.09 21.08
CA LEU A 206 -12.69 -31.46 22.30
C LEU A 206 -11.67 -30.35 22.02
N THR A 207 -10.93 -30.43 20.92
CA THR A 207 -9.92 -29.44 20.55
C THR A 207 -10.04 -29.16 19.05
N PRO A 208 -10.54 -27.96 18.66
CA PRO A 208 -10.68 -27.62 17.25
C PRO A 208 -9.33 -27.71 16.54
N GLY A 209 -9.25 -28.54 15.50
CA GLY A 209 -8.08 -28.57 14.64
C GLY A 209 -8.08 -27.42 13.62
N PRO A 210 -7.04 -27.33 12.78
CA PRO A 210 -6.87 -26.24 11.84
C PRO A 210 -8.00 -26.14 10.81
N GLN A 211 -8.59 -27.26 10.36
CA GLN A 211 -9.71 -27.23 9.42
C GLN A 211 -10.99 -26.73 10.09
N THR A 212 -11.22 -27.14 11.34
CA THR A 212 -12.35 -26.65 12.13
C THR A 212 -12.28 -25.13 12.31
N ILE A 213 -11.10 -24.59 12.61
CA ILE A 213 -10.88 -23.14 12.76
C ILE A 213 -11.06 -22.40 11.42
N GLU A 214 -10.53 -22.94 10.33
CA GLU A 214 -10.69 -22.35 9.00
C GLU A 214 -12.16 -22.31 8.56
N SER A 215 -12.91 -23.39 8.77
CA SER A 215 -14.35 -23.42 8.47
C SER A 215 -15.15 -22.47 9.36
N ALA A 216 -14.80 -22.37 10.65
CA ALA A 216 -15.40 -21.37 11.54
C ALA A 216 -15.13 -19.95 11.03
N HIS A 217 -13.91 -19.65 10.59
CA HIS A 217 -13.56 -18.34 10.04
C HIS A 217 -14.44 -17.98 8.83
N ARG A 218 -14.57 -18.91 7.88
CA ARG A 218 -15.43 -18.73 6.70
C ARG A 218 -16.90 -18.57 7.06
N LEU A 219 -17.40 -19.32 8.03
CA LEU A 219 -18.79 -19.15 8.50
C LEU A 219 -19.00 -17.77 9.13
N SER A 220 -18.03 -17.27 9.91
CA SER A 220 -18.07 -15.90 10.43
C SER A 220 -18.17 -14.87 9.30
N ASP A 221 -17.37 -15.04 8.23
CA ASP A 221 -17.39 -14.19 7.03
C ASP A 221 -18.75 -14.22 6.33
N LEU A 222 -19.29 -15.42 6.07
CA LEU A 222 -20.53 -15.59 5.31
C LEU A 222 -21.74 -15.00 6.03
N TYR A 223 -21.87 -15.23 7.34
CA TYR A 223 -22.92 -14.61 8.13
C TYR A 223 -22.75 -13.09 8.22
N TRP A 224 -21.51 -12.62 8.32
CA TRP A 224 -21.23 -11.18 8.29
C TRP A 224 -21.61 -10.56 6.94
N GLU A 225 -21.39 -11.26 5.82
CA GLU A 225 -21.77 -10.78 4.49
C GLU A 225 -23.28 -10.63 4.31
N LEU A 226 -24.11 -11.51 4.90
CA LEU A 226 -25.56 -11.33 4.92
C LEU A 226 -25.97 -10.00 5.56
N VAL A 227 -25.32 -9.65 6.67
CA VAL A 227 -25.56 -8.41 7.43
C VAL A 227 -25.00 -7.21 6.67
N TYR A 228 -23.75 -7.29 6.22
CA TYR A 228 -23.03 -6.20 5.57
C TYR A 228 -23.62 -5.79 4.22
N GLN A 229 -24.21 -6.75 3.49
CA GLN A 229 -24.93 -6.49 2.24
C GLN A 229 -26.42 -6.20 2.45
N GLU A 230 -26.90 -6.12 3.70
CA GLU A 230 -28.31 -5.90 4.04
C GLU A 230 -29.26 -6.90 3.34
N LEU A 231 -28.86 -8.16 3.20
CA LEU A 231 -29.69 -9.20 2.57
C LEU A 231 -30.73 -9.75 3.54
N VAL A 232 -30.41 -9.78 4.84
CA VAL A 232 -31.32 -10.17 5.92
C VAL A 232 -31.79 -8.97 6.74
N GLN A 233 -33.00 -9.04 7.30
CA GLN A 233 -33.61 -7.99 8.15
C GLN A 233 -34.33 -8.61 9.36
N GLY A 234 -34.61 -7.79 10.36
CA GLY A 234 -35.31 -8.21 11.59
C GLY A 234 -34.64 -9.41 12.25
N ASP A 235 -35.44 -10.39 12.65
CA ASP A 235 -34.98 -11.59 13.37
C ASP A 235 -33.88 -12.37 12.63
N LEU A 236 -33.93 -12.42 11.29
CA LEU A 236 -32.91 -13.08 10.49
C LEU A 236 -31.56 -12.34 10.51
N ARG A 237 -31.60 -11.00 10.58
CA ARG A 237 -30.39 -10.19 10.77
C ARG A 237 -29.79 -10.46 12.14
N ASP A 238 -30.60 -10.48 13.18
CA ASP A 238 -30.13 -10.73 14.54
C ASP A 238 -29.56 -12.15 14.69
N TYR A 239 -30.19 -13.14 14.04
CA TYR A 239 -29.65 -14.48 13.93
C TYR A 239 -28.28 -14.50 13.24
N ALA A 240 -28.15 -13.86 12.07
CA ALA A 240 -26.89 -13.82 11.34
C ALA A 240 -25.77 -13.12 12.14
N ILE A 241 -26.08 -12.03 12.86
CA ILE A 241 -25.11 -11.35 13.73
C ILE A 241 -24.64 -12.29 14.84
N ARG A 242 -25.56 -12.98 15.54
CA ARG A 242 -25.20 -13.93 16.61
C ARG A 242 -24.36 -15.09 16.10
N GLU A 243 -24.69 -15.66 14.94
CA GLU A 243 -23.90 -16.74 14.35
C GLU A 243 -22.52 -16.27 13.90
N SER A 244 -22.43 -15.09 13.25
CA SER A 244 -21.16 -14.49 12.86
C SER A 244 -20.25 -14.26 14.07
N LEU A 245 -20.82 -13.78 15.19
CA LEU A 245 -20.11 -13.55 16.44
C LEU A 245 -19.64 -14.86 17.05
N ARG A 246 -20.51 -15.87 17.13
CA ARG A 246 -20.16 -17.19 17.69
C ARG A 246 -18.93 -17.78 16.99
N TYR A 247 -18.92 -17.76 15.66
CA TYR A 247 -17.79 -18.28 14.89
C TYR A 247 -16.56 -17.37 14.96
N CYS A 248 -16.74 -16.05 15.01
CA CYS A 248 -15.64 -15.11 15.21
C CYS A 248 -14.93 -15.37 16.54
N GLU A 249 -15.70 -15.55 17.63
CA GLU A 249 -15.17 -15.86 18.96
C GLU A 249 -14.45 -17.22 18.99
N LEU A 250 -14.99 -18.23 18.31
CA LEU A 250 -14.32 -19.54 18.18
C LEU A 250 -12.94 -19.41 17.51
N VAL A 251 -12.81 -18.60 16.46
CA VAL A 251 -11.52 -18.38 15.79
C VAL A 251 -10.58 -17.56 16.66
N LEU A 252 -11.08 -16.54 17.36
CA LEU A 252 -10.27 -15.70 18.25
C LEU A 252 -9.75 -16.45 19.50
N GLN A 253 -10.36 -17.57 19.87
CA GLN A 253 -9.81 -18.47 20.90
C GLN A 253 -8.51 -19.13 20.46
N ASP A 254 -8.38 -19.46 19.17
CA ASP A 254 -7.16 -20.05 18.57
C ASP A 254 -6.17 -18.96 18.11
N ARG A 255 -6.69 -17.88 17.52
CA ARG A 255 -5.91 -16.79 16.91
C ARG A 255 -6.28 -15.44 17.51
N PRO A 256 -5.92 -15.17 18.78
CA PRO A 256 -6.29 -13.93 19.45
C PRO A 256 -5.70 -12.68 18.77
N ASP A 257 -4.57 -12.85 18.07
CA ASP A 257 -3.82 -11.77 17.42
C ASP A 257 -4.37 -11.40 16.02
N ASN A 258 -5.50 -11.97 15.59
CA ASN A 258 -6.13 -11.56 14.34
C ASN A 258 -6.80 -10.19 14.47
N ALA A 259 -6.10 -9.13 14.05
CA ALA A 259 -6.55 -7.75 14.20
C ALA A 259 -7.90 -7.48 13.50
N GLN A 260 -8.13 -8.09 12.33
CA GLN A 260 -9.35 -7.89 11.55
C GLN A 260 -10.58 -8.52 12.22
N LEU A 261 -10.41 -9.73 12.76
CA LEU A 261 -11.47 -10.39 13.50
C LEU A 261 -11.78 -9.68 14.81
N ASN A 262 -10.79 -9.09 15.49
CA ASN A 262 -11.05 -8.24 16.65
C ASN A 262 -11.90 -7.00 16.29
N LEU A 263 -11.65 -6.35 15.14
CA LEU A 263 -12.51 -5.27 14.67
C LEU A 263 -13.93 -5.77 14.35
N ARG A 264 -14.07 -6.93 13.71
CA ARG A 264 -15.38 -7.53 13.41
C ARG A 264 -16.13 -7.86 14.70
N GLN A 265 -15.47 -8.51 15.66
CA GLN A 265 -16.02 -8.83 16.96
C GLN A 265 -16.57 -7.57 17.62
N GLY A 266 -15.78 -6.48 17.64
CA GLY A 266 -16.24 -5.20 18.19
C GLY A 266 -17.51 -4.69 17.53
N ARG A 267 -17.60 -4.71 16.19
CA ARG A 267 -18.79 -4.30 15.45
C ARG A 267 -20.00 -5.18 15.72
N LEU A 268 -19.82 -6.49 15.78
CA LEU A 268 -20.89 -7.44 16.10
C LEU A 268 -21.40 -7.24 17.53
N LEU A 269 -20.49 -7.08 18.49
CA LEU A 269 -20.82 -6.82 19.90
C LEU A 269 -21.56 -5.48 20.09
N HIS A 270 -21.13 -4.45 19.35
CA HIS A 270 -21.80 -3.14 19.35
C HIS A 270 -23.24 -3.26 18.86
N GLU A 271 -23.46 -3.94 17.74
CA GLU A 271 -24.79 -4.16 17.15
C GLU A 271 -25.75 -4.95 18.05
N ILE A 272 -25.25 -5.90 18.85
CA ILE A 272 -26.08 -6.66 19.80
C ILE A 272 -26.24 -5.97 21.17
N GLY A 273 -25.76 -4.74 21.32
CA GLY A 273 -25.91 -3.97 22.56
C GLY A 273 -24.97 -4.41 23.70
N ARG A 274 -23.77 -4.91 23.38
CA ARG A 274 -22.70 -5.23 24.34
C ARG A 274 -21.55 -4.23 24.21
N PRO A 275 -21.75 -2.96 24.60
CA PRO A 275 -20.83 -1.89 24.24
C PRO A 275 -19.48 -2.00 24.96
N ASP A 276 -19.40 -2.54 26.17
CA ASP A 276 -18.15 -2.66 26.93
C ASP A 276 -17.18 -3.65 26.29
N GLU A 277 -17.72 -4.77 25.82
CA GLU A 277 -16.94 -5.78 25.12
C GLU A 277 -16.55 -5.30 23.73
N ALA A 278 -17.44 -4.54 23.07
CA ALA A 278 -17.12 -3.88 21.80
C ALA A 278 -15.93 -2.92 21.94
N ALA A 279 -15.91 -2.10 23.00
CA ALA A 279 -14.79 -1.20 23.29
C ALA A 279 -13.47 -1.96 23.42
N ALA A 280 -13.46 -3.05 24.19
CA ALA A 280 -12.27 -3.88 24.40
C ALA A 280 -11.77 -4.49 23.08
N ALA A 281 -12.68 -4.99 22.23
CA ALA A 281 -12.33 -5.54 20.94
C ALA A 281 -11.75 -4.48 19.98
N TYR A 282 -12.28 -3.25 19.97
CA TYR A 282 -11.71 -2.15 19.19
C TYR A 282 -10.32 -1.74 19.66
N VAL A 283 -10.09 -1.67 20.97
CA VAL A 283 -8.75 -1.39 21.52
C VAL A 283 -7.77 -2.48 21.08
N ARG A 284 -8.13 -3.75 21.26
CA ARG A 284 -7.27 -4.87 20.82
C ARG A 284 -6.98 -4.83 19.33
N ALA A 285 -7.97 -4.51 18.49
CA ALA A 285 -7.78 -4.39 17.05
C ALA A 285 -6.76 -3.28 16.68
N ARG A 286 -6.75 -2.16 17.42
CA ARG A 286 -5.74 -1.10 17.27
C ARG A 286 -4.36 -1.52 17.74
N ASP A 287 -4.29 -2.18 18.90
CA ASP A 287 -3.02 -2.65 19.48
C ASP A 287 -2.33 -3.68 18.58
N LEU A 288 -3.12 -4.50 17.87
CA LEU A 288 -2.66 -5.43 16.84
C LEU A 288 -2.29 -4.75 15.50
N GLY A 289 -2.33 -3.42 15.43
CA GLY A 289 -1.79 -2.64 14.31
C GLY A 289 -2.81 -2.22 13.24
N LEU A 290 -4.13 -2.36 13.47
CA LEU A 290 -5.08 -1.80 12.50
C LEU A 290 -4.97 -0.26 12.43
N PRO A 291 -5.02 0.33 11.21
CA PRO A 291 -5.00 1.77 11.06
C PRO A 291 -6.12 2.46 11.83
N ALA A 292 -5.78 3.57 12.49
CA ALA A 292 -6.74 4.39 13.25
C ALA A 292 -7.97 4.77 12.39
N THR A 293 -7.78 5.03 11.10
CA THR A 293 -8.86 5.34 10.15
C THR A 293 -9.91 4.25 9.97
N ARG A 294 -9.59 2.98 10.31
CA ARG A 294 -10.54 1.85 10.27
C ARG A 294 -11.27 1.65 11.59
N VAL A 295 -10.66 2.01 12.73
CA VAL A 295 -11.20 1.68 14.07
C VAL A 295 -11.83 2.88 14.76
N LEU A 296 -11.22 4.06 14.66
CA LEU A 296 -11.69 5.29 15.32
C LEU A 296 -13.16 5.64 15.03
N PRO A 297 -13.69 5.48 13.79
CA PRO A 297 -15.09 5.80 13.53
C PRO A 297 -16.05 4.99 14.43
N TYR A 298 -15.76 3.70 14.63
CA TYR A 298 -16.59 2.83 15.47
C TYR A 298 -16.39 3.12 16.97
N GLN A 299 -15.17 3.44 17.40
CA GLN A 299 -14.94 3.88 18.78
C GLN A 299 -15.67 5.20 19.09
N ALA A 300 -15.67 6.14 18.14
CA ALA A 300 -16.37 7.41 18.28
C ALA A 300 -17.90 7.23 18.32
N GLU A 301 -18.43 6.36 17.46
CA GLU A 301 -19.85 5.96 17.48
C GLU A 301 -20.25 5.35 18.82
N LEU A 302 -19.45 4.43 19.36
CA LEU A 302 -19.68 3.83 20.68
C LEU A 302 -19.69 4.87 21.81
N CYS A 303 -18.75 5.84 21.77
CA CYS A 303 -18.72 6.94 22.73
C CYS A 303 -19.97 7.83 22.61
N PHE A 304 -20.40 8.10 21.38
CA PHE A 304 -21.61 8.86 21.12
C PHE A 304 -22.87 8.18 21.67
N ASP A 305 -23.01 6.87 21.47
CA ASP A 305 -24.13 6.07 22.01
C ASP A 305 -24.17 6.11 23.55
N ARG A 306 -22.99 6.10 24.19
CA ARG A 306 -22.82 6.26 25.65
C ARG A 306 -23.02 7.69 26.14
N ARG A 307 -23.24 8.65 25.24
CA ARG A 307 -23.28 10.10 25.51
C ARG A 307 -21.96 10.67 26.03
N ASP A 308 -20.84 9.99 25.83
CA ASP A 308 -19.50 10.52 26.08
C ASP A 308 -19.03 11.32 24.86
N PHE A 309 -19.62 12.51 24.71
CA PHE A 309 -19.32 13.40 23.59
C PHE A 309 -17.90 13.98 23.66
N ALA A 310 -17.30 14.04 24.85
CA ALA A 310 -15.93 14.51 25.01
C ALA A 310 -14.95 13.53 24.36
N GLN A 311 -15.09 12.24 24.65
CA GLN A 311 -14.26 11.21 24.06
C GLN A 311 -14.56 11.02 22.56
N ALA A 312 -15.83 11.06 22.14
CA ALA A 312 -16.19 11.02 20.73
C ALA A 312 -15.52 12.14 19.92
N ARG A 313 -15.51 13.37 20.47
CA ARG A 313 -14.84 14.52 19.85
C ARG A 313 -13.33 14.33 19.74
N ALA A 314 -12.69 13.82 20.80
CA ALA A 314 -11.25 13.56 20.79
C ALA A 314 -10.85 12.55 19.70
N LEU A 315 -11.61 11.45 19.57
CA LEU A 315 -11.38 10.42 18.55
C LEU A 315 -11.58 10.95 17.12
N LEU A 316 -12.59 11.80 16.89
CA LEU A 316 -12.81 12.42 15.58
C LEU A 316 -11.76 13.48 15.23
N GLN A 317 -11.22 14.19 16.22
CA GLN A 317 -10.08 15.08 16.02
C GLN A 317 -8.81 14.30 15.68
N GLU A 318 -8.54 13.17 16.35
CA GLU A 318 -7.46 12.25 15.97
C GLU A 318 -7.65 11.79 14.52
N LEU A 319 -8.86 11.37 14.14
CA LEU A 319 -9.18 10.94 12.78
C LEU A 319 -8.93 12.04 11.72
N SER A 320 -9.13 13.31 12.07
CA SER A 320 -8.91 14.45 11.17
C SER A 320 -7.43 14.58 10.72
N GLN A 321 -6.49 14.11 11.55
CA GLN A 321 -5.05 14.18 11.26
C GLN A 321 -4.65 13.23 10.11
N TRP A 322 -5.45 12.19 9.86
CA TRP A 322 -5.13 11.11 8.93
C TRP A 322 -5.70 11.32 7.51
N ASN A 323 -6.11 12.53 7.13
CA ASN A 323 -6.89 12.80 5.91
C ASN A 323 -8.08 11.85 5.82
N ALA A 324 -9.05 12.03 6.73
CA ALA A 324 -10.23 11.18 6.86
C ALA A 324 -10.89 10.87 5.50
N LEU A 325 -11.44 9.67 5.37
CA LEU A 325 -12.17 9.23 4.18
C LEU A 325 -13.19 10.31 3.76
N PRO A 326 -13.35 10.62 2.45
CA PRO A 326 -14.23 11.69 1.99
C PRO A 326 -15.66 11.63 2.55
N ARG A 327 -16.17 10.43 2.82
CA ARG A 327 -17.50 10.20 3.42
C ARG A 327 -17.59 10.62 4.90
N LEU A 328 -16.49 10.59 5.64
CA LEU A 328 -16.45 10.95 7.06
C LEU A 328 -16.19 12.44 7.28
N ARG A 329 -15.77 13.16 6.22
CA ARG A 329 -15.43 14.58 6.28
C ARG A 329 -16.52 15.47 6.90
N PRO A 330 -17.82 15.34 6.56
CA PRO A 330 -18.86 16.17 7.18
C PRO A 330 -18.95 16.01 8.70
N ILE A 331 -18.79 14.78 9.20
CA ILE A 331 -18.83 14.48 10.64
C ILE A 331 -17.56 15.01 11.31
N VAL A 332 -16.39 14.78 10.70
CA VAL A 332 -15.12 15.29 11.22
C VAL A 332 -15.11 16.81 11.29
N ASP A 333 -15.60 17.51 10.26
CA ASP A 333 -15.68 18.98 10.23
C ASP A 333 -16.62 19.49 11.34
N TYR A 334 -17.80 18.90 11.49
CA TYR A 334 -18.76 19.24 12.58
C TYR A 334 -18.13 19.13 13.97
N TRP A 335 -17.47 18.01 14.29
CA TRP A 335 -16.89 17.77 15.62
C TRP A 335 -15.57 18.52 15.86
N SER A 336 -14.85 18.86 14.78
CA SER A 336 -13.64 19.69 14.85
C SER A 336 -13.93 21.19 14.88
N GLY A 337 -15.17 21.60 14.59
CA GLY A 337 -15.59 23.02 14.57
C GLY A 337 -15.10 23.77 13.34
N ARG A 338 -15.01 23.09 12.18
CA ARG A 338 -14.61 23.66 10.89
C ARG A 338 -15.78 23.87 9.95
#